data_AF-A0A1Y1L2I6-F1
#
_entry.id   AF-A0A1Y1L2I6-F1
#
_cell.length_a   1.000
_cell.length_b   1.000
_cell.length_c   1.000
_cell.angle_alpha   90.00
_cell.angle_beta   90.00
_cell.angle_gamma   90.00
#
_symmetry.space_group_name_H-M   'P 1'
#
loop_
_entity.id
_entity.type
_entity.pdbx_description
1 polymer ?
#
loop_
_entity_poly.entity_id
_entity_poly.type
_entity_poly.pdbx_seq_one_letter_code
_entity_poly.pdbx_strand_id
1 'polypeptide(L)'
;MIFYSGLVLYAPALALEAVTGLSKNVAILSIGLVCTFYSTIGGMKAVIITDVFQSLLMFGALASIPIFAIQQSGSLTEIWRVAKEGNRTDLLNFEIDPTVRHSWFSLIIGGGITFLSQNCVSQTQVQRYLTVKDLKRARQALWLQFPIIVGLNLCTSLSGLAIYARYYDCDPVSNGSITSSDQLMPHYVVDSTGHIPGLSGLFVAGIFSGSLSSLSSSLNCLAAVTLEDYLKPVYHKLTGSHPTDSQLSFYSKAISFGGGIICIGFAFLAQLLGGVLQAALTVIGILGGPLLGIFSLGMCTINANQKVGLLNGKWFLILILRVR
;
A
#
# COMPACT_ATOMS: atom_id res chain seq x y z
N MET A 1 -0.13 8.56 -7.01
CA MET A 1 -0.89 7.29 -7.12
C MET A 1 -0.17 6.28 -7.99
N ILE A 2 0.03 6.53 -9.30
CA ILE A 2 0.65 5.57 -10.24
C ILE A 2 2.00 4.99 -9.77
N PHE A 3 2.93 5.83 -9.31
CA PHE A 3 4.23 5.35 -8.82
C PHE A 3 4.09 4.39 -7.62
N TYR A 4 3.29 4.78 -6.62
CA TYR A 4 2.98 3.94 -5.45
C TYR A 4 2.31 2.63 -5.87
N SER A 5 1.37 2.69 -6.81
CA SER A 5 0.70 1.51 -7.36
C SER A 5 1.66 0.54 -8.07
N GLY A 6 2.71 1.05 -8.73
CA GLY A 6 3.80 0.23 -9.28
C GLY A 6 4.61 -0.49 -8.20
N LEU A 7 4.92 0.19 -7.08
CA LEU A 7 5.58 -0.46 -5.93
C LEU A 7 4.71 -1.57 -5.33
N VAL A 8 3.40 -1.31 -5.21
CA VAL A 8 2.43 -2.29 -4.67
C VAL A 8 2.27 -3.52 -5.58
N LEU A 9 2.43 -3.34 -6.90
CA LEU A 9 2.41 -4.44 -7.87
C LEU A 9 3.66 -5.33 -7.80
N TYR A 10 4.77 -4.82 -7.29
CA TYR A 10 6.03 -5.55 -7.23
C TYR A 10 6.05 -6.65 -6.14
N ALA A 11 5.49 -6.39 -4.96
CA ALA A 11 5.41 -7.38 -3.88
C ALA A 11 4.74 -8.72 -4.24
N PRO A 12 3.55 -8.76 -4.88
CA PRO A 12 2.92 -10.01 -5.29
C PRO A 12 3.71 -10.72 -6.41
N ALA A 13 4.47 -9.97 -7.22
CA ALA A 13 5.33 -10.57 -8.22
C ALA A 13 6.50 -11.35 -7.59
N LEU A 14 7.10 -10.81 -6.52
CA LEU A 14 8.11 -11.53 -5.72
C LEU A 14 7.51 -12.78 -5.06
N ALA A 15 6.29 -12.69 -4.54
CA ALA A 15 5.62 -13.84 -3.95
C ALA A 15 5.33 -14.93 -4.98
N LEU A 16 4.87 -14.54 -6.19
CA LEU A 16 4.62 -15.48 -7.27
C LEU A 16 5.92 -16.14 -7.76
N GLU A 17 6.99 -15.37 -7.92
CA GLU A 17 8.32 -15.88 -8.28
C GLU A 17 8.80 -16.94 -7.28
N ALA A 18 8.73 -16.66 -5.98
CA ALA A 18 9.18 -17.58 -4.95
C ALA A 18 8.39 -18.91 -4.94
N VAL A 19 7.08 -18.86 -5.21
CA VAL A 19 6.21 -20.04 -5.11
C VAL A 19 6.15 -20.86 -6.39
N THR A 20 6.27 -20.21 -7.56
CA THR A 20 6.11 -20.87 -8.87
C THR A 20 7.42 -21.07 -9.62
N GLY A 21 8.50 -20.39 -9.21
CA GLY A 21 9.76 -20.34 -9.96
C GLY A 21 9.68 -19.57 -11.28
N LEU A 22 8.56 -18.88 -11.56
CA LEU A 22 8.43 -18.02 -12.73
C LEU A 22 9.36 -16.82 -12.62
N SER A 23 9.91 -16.37 -13.76
CA SER A 23 10.72 -15.16 -13.77
C SER A 23 9.92 -13.95 -13.28
N LYS A 24 10.55 -13.12 -12.45
CA LYS A 24 9.97 -11.87 -11.92
C LYS A 24 9.30 -11.00 -12.97
N ASN A 25 9.86 -10.93 -14.18
CA ASN A 25 9.32 -10.15 -15.28
C ASN A 25 7.98 -10.69 -15.78
N VAL A 26 7.85 -12.02 -15.90
CA VAL A 26 6.59 -12.68 -16.26
C VAL A 26 5.56 -12.52 -15.15
N ALA A 27 5.98 -12.58 -13.88
CA ALA A 27 5.11 -12.33 -12.75
C ALA A 27 4.56 -10.89 -12.76
N ILE A 28 5.40 -9.87 -12.95
CA ILE A 28 4.95 -8.46 -13.04
C ILE A 28 3.95 -8.27 -14.19
N LEU A 29 4.26 -8.80 -15.38
CA LEU A 29 3.39 -8.65 -16.55
C LEU A 29 2.05 -9.34 -16.35
N SER A 30 2.04 -10.58 -15.89
CA SER A 30 0.80 -11.35 -15.73
C SER A 30 -0.14 -10.70 -14.71
N ILE A 31 0.39 -10.36 -13.52
CA ILE A 31 -0.39 -9.72 -12.45
C ILE A 31 -0.87 -8.34 -12.86
N GLY A 32 0.03 -7.56 -13.48
CA GLY A 32 -0.27 -6.20 -13.92
C GLY A 32 -1.36 -6.16 -14.99
N LEU A 33 -1.29 -7.05 -15.98
CA LEU A 33 -2.29 -7.16 -17.04
C LEU A 33 -3.66 -7.57 -16.50
N VAL A 34 -3.70 -8.61 -15.66
CA VAL A 34 -4.94 -9.08 -15.03
C VAL A 34 -5.58 -7.98 -14.20
N CYS A 35 -4.78 -7.28 -13.38
CA CYS A 35 -5.30 -6.21 -12.55
C CYS A 35 -5.78 -5.00 -13.38
N THR A 36 -5.01 -4.61 -14.40
CA THR A 36 -5.39 -3.51 -15.31
C THR A 36 -6.70 -3.80 -16.01
N PHE A 37 -6.86 -5.02 -16.54
CA PHE A 37 -8.07 -5.43 -17.25
C PHE A 37 -9.30 -5.41 -16.34
N TYR A 38 -9.22 -6.06 -15.17
CA TYR A 38 -10.31 -6.10 -14.21
C TYR A 38 -10.69 -4.70 -13.70
N SER A 39 -9.69 -3.88 -13.38
CA SER A 39 -9.92 -2.52 -12.84
C SER A 39 -10.47 -1.56 -13.89
N THR A 40 -10.17 -1.79 -15.18
CA THR A 40 -10.73 -0.99 -16.27
C THR A 40 -12.21 -1.27 -16.46
N ILE A 41 -12.65 -2.51 -16.24
CA ILE A 41 -14.06 -2.90 -16.40
C ILE A 41 -14.88 -2.53 -15.16
N GLY A 42 -14.30 -2.66 -13.97
CA GLY A 42 -14.96 -2.43 -12.70
C GLY A 42 -15.12 -0.95 -12.35
N GLY A 43 -16.36 -0.47 -12.27
CA GLY A 43 -16.65 0.81 -11.60
C GLY A 43 -16.48 0.71 -10.08
N MET A 44 -16.46 1.84 -9.38
CA MET A 44 -16.27 1.92 -7.92
C MET A 44 -17.12 0.93 -7.10
N LYS A 45 -18.39 0.71 -7.48
CA LYS A 45 -19.26 -0.26 -6.80
C LYS A 45 -18.73 -1.70 -6.91
N ALA A 46 -18.28 -2.10 -8.10
CA ALA A 46 -17.69 -3.42 -8.32
C ALA A 46 -16.37 -3.56 -7.56
N VAL A 47 -15.53 -2.52 -7.59
CA VAL A 47 -14.26 -2.47 -6.85
C VAL A 47 -14.49 -2.70 -5.35
N ILE A 48 -15.43 -1.98 -4.74
CA ILE A 48 -15.73 -2.13 -3.31
C ILE A 48 -16.21 -3.56 -2.98
N ILE A 49 -17.06 -4.16 -3.82
CA ILE A 49 -17.53 -5.53 -3.59
C ILE A 49 -16.36 -6.52 -3.65
N THR A 50 -15.47 -6.39 -4.64
CA THR A 50 -14.31 -7.27 -4.72
C THR A 50 -13.31 -7.05 -3.60
N ASP A 51 -13.14 -5.80 -3.14
CA ASP A 51 -12.29 -5.49 -1.98
C ASP A 51 -12.76 -6.26 -0.73
N VAL A 52 -14.07 -6.44 -0.53
CA VAL A 52 -14.60 -7.21 0.60
C VAL A 52 -14.16 -8.67 0.51
N PHE A 53 -14.34 -9.33 -0.64
CA PHE A 53 -13.92 -10.73 -0.81
C PHE A 53 -12.39 -10.89 -0.74
N GLN A 54 -11.64 -9.96 -1.34
CA GLN A 54 -10.18 -9.92 -1.29
C GLN A 54 -9.67 -9.73 0.14
N SER A 55 -10.35 -8.93 0.95
CA SER A 55 -9.96 -8.73 2.35
C SER A 55 -10.01 -10.02 3.16
N LEU A 56 -10.99 -10.91 2.91
CA LEU A 56 -11.08 -12.20 3.60
C LEU A 56 -9.86 -13.08 3.31
N LEU A 57 -9.43 -13.14 2.04
CA LEU A 57 -8.23 -13.89 1.64
C LEU A 57 -6.97 -13.27 2.23
N MET A 58 -6.88 -11.93 2.25
CA MET A 58 -5.76 -11.21 2.84
C MET A 58 -5.64 -11.47 4.35
N PHE A 59 -6.74 -11.40 5.10
CA PHE A 59 -6.74 -11.68 6.53
C PHE A 59 -6.43 -13.15 6.83
N GLY A 60 -7.00 -14.08 6.04
CA GLY A 60 -6.71 -15.51 6.18
C GLY A 60 -5.23 -15.83 5.95
N ALA A 61 -4.65 -15.29 4.88
CA ALA A 61 -3.23 -15.44 4.58
C ALA A 61 -2.34 -14.88 5.70
N LEU A 62 -2.59 -13.64 6.14
CA LEU A 62 -1.76 -12.99 7.16
C LEU A 62 -1.91 -13.63 8.55
N ALA A 63 -3.09 -14.12 8.90
CA ALA A 63 -3.28 -14.86 10.15
C ALA A 63 -2.60 -16.24 10.12
N SER A 64 -2.54 -16.89 8.94
CA SER A 64 -1.98 -18.23 8.82
C SER A 64 -0.47 -18.30 9.13
N ILE A 65 0.29 -17.24 8.82
CA ILE A 65 1.74 -17.18 9.01
C ILE A 65 2.14 -17.29 10.49
N PRO A 66 1.69 -16.41 11.41
CA PRO A 66 2.06 -16.50 12.81
C PRO A 66 1.48 -17.75 13.48
N ILE A 67 0.30 -18.22 13.07
CA ILE A 67 -0.28 -19.48 13.59
C ILE A 67 0.66 -20.65 13.29
N PHE A 68 1.11 -20.76 12.04
CA PHE A 68 2.03 -21.81 11.61
C PHE A 68 3.38 -21.68 12.32
N ALA A 69 3.91 -20.46 12.44
CA ALA A 69 5.16 -20.21 13.14
C ALA A 69 5.11 -20.65 14.61
N ILE A 70 4.01 -20.34 15.32
CA ILE A 70 3.83 -20.76 16.72
C ILE A 70 3.77 -22.28 16.83
N GLN A 71 3.12 -22.97 15.88
CA GLN A 71 3.08 -24.44 15.85
C GLN A 71 4.47 -25.05 15.61
N GLN A 72 5.27 -24.45 14.72
CA GLN A 72 6.60 -24.95 14.40
C GLN A 72 7.63 -24.68 15.52
N SER A 73 7.60 -23.48 16.11
CA SER A 73 8.49 -23.10 17.22
C SER A 73 8.01 -23.60 18.58
N GLY A 74 6.86 -24.29 18.63
CA GLY A 74 6.24 -24.83 19.85
C GLY A 74 5.52 -23.79 20.71
N SER A 75 6.02 -22.55 20.82
CA SER A 75 5.35 -21.49 21.57
C SER A 75 5.68 -20.08 21.08
N LEU A 76 4.77 -19.13 21.33
CA LEU A 76 5.02 -17.71 21.11
C LEU A 76 6.14 -17.17 22.01
N THR A 77 6.27 -17.73 23.21
CA THR A 77 7.31 -17.33 24.17
C THR A 77 8.71 -17.59 23.64
N GLU A 78 8.90 -18.68 22.89
CA GLU A 78 10.19 -19.01 22.29
C GLU A 78 10.57 -18.02 21.18
N ILE A 79 9.62 -17.71 20.29
CA ILE A 79 9.80 -16.68 19.25
C ILE A 79 10.18 -15.33 19.91
N TRP A 80 9.50 -14.97 21.00
CA TRP A 80 9.79 -13.75 21.73
C TRP A 80 11.15 -13.78 22.43
N ARG A 81 11.56 -14.92 22.98
CA ARG A 81 12.87 -15.12 23.62
C ARG A 81 14.00 -14.88 22.62
N VAL A 82 13.94 -15.54 21.46
CA VAL A 82 14.92 -15.38 20.38
C VAL A 82 14.94 -13.94 19.86
N ALA A 83 13.78 -13.32 19.68
CA ALA A 83 13.69 -11.92 19.27
C ALA A 83 14.33 -10.97 20.30
N LYS A 84 14.17 -11.24 21.60
CA LYS A 84 14.76 -10.45 22.67
C LYS A 84 16.28 -10.59 22.71
N GLU A 85 16.80 -11.82 22.57
CA GLU A 85 18.24 -12.09 22.49
C GLU A 85 18.88 -11.44 21.25
N GLY A 86 18.13 -11.38 20.15
CA GLY A 86 18.50 -10.70 18.92
C GLY A 86 18.36 -9.18 18.93
N ASN A 87 18.03 -8.56 20.07
CA ASN A 87 17.73 -7.12 20.19
C ASN A 87 16.68 -6.62 19.18
N ARG A 88 15.67 -7.45 18.87
CA ARG A 88 14.57 -7.11 17.95
C ARG A 88 13.29 -6.64 18.65
N THR A 89 13.29 -6.56 19.98
CA THR A 89 12.14 -6.16 20.81
C THR A 89 12.31 -4.76 21.41
N ASP A 90 12.97 -3.84 20.71
CA ASP A 90 13.04 -2.45 21.14
C ASP A 90 11.73 -1.72 20.79
N LEU A 91 10.79 -1.76 21.74
CA LEU A 91 9.45 -1.20 21.57
C LEU A 91 9.35 0.27 21.96
N LEU A 92 10.30 0.76 22.77
CA LEU A 92 10.21 2.05 23.47
C LEU A 92 11.50 2.86 23.31
N ASN A 93 11.91 3.08 22.06
CA ASN A 93 13.01 4.00 21.77
C ASN A 93 12.51 5.47 21.84
N PHE A 94 12.86 6.19 22.91
CA PHE A 94 12.52 7.59 23.13
C PHE A 94 13.57 8.59 22.64
N GLU A 95 14.47 8.18 21.74
CA GLU A 95 15.45 9.08 21.14
C GLU A 95 14.76 10.20 20.33
N ILE A 96 15.23 11.43 20.55
CA ILE A 96 14.73 12.65 19.89
C ILE A 96 15.52 12.93 18.59
N ASP A 97 16.57 12.17 18.32
CA ASP A 97 17.38 12.32 17.12
C ASP A 97 16.54 12.06 15.85
N PRO A 98 16.36 13.06 14.96
CA PRO A 98 15.55 12.92 13.75
C PRO A 98 16.20 12.01 12.69
N THR A 99 17.47 11.61 12.86
CA THR A 99 18.15 10.65 11.98
C THR A 99 17.80 9.20 12.31
N VAL A 100 17.27 8.95 13.51
CA VAL A 100 16.82 7.62 13.92
C VAL A 100 15.56 7.26 13.14
N ARG A 101 15.64 6.17 12.36
CA ARG A 101 14.60 5.76 11.41
C ARG A 101 13.22 5.56 12.07
N HIS A 102 13.20 4.95 13.25
CA HIS A 102 11.98 4.61 13.99
C HIS A 102 12.17 4.85 15.50
N SER A 103 11.95 6.09 15.94
CA SER A 103 11.76 6.44 17.35
C SER A 103 10.27 6.57 17.69
N TRP A 104 9.94 6.53 18.98
CA TRP A 104 8.58 6.73 19.49
C TRP A 104 7.97 8.05 18.95
N PHE A 105 8.75 9.14 18.95
CA PHE A 105 8.31 10.43 18.42
C PHE A 105 8.08 10.39 16.91
N SER A 106 9.00 9.78 16.15
CA SER A 106 8.87 9.66 14.69
C SER A 106 7.62 8.85 14.29
N LEU A 107 7.29 7.80 15.06
CA LEU A 107 6.14 6.94 14.81
C LEU A 107 4.82 7.62 15.19
N ILE A 108 4.76 8.30 16.33
CA ILE A 108 3.54 9.00 16.75
C ILE A 108 3.26 10.21 15.86
N ILE A 109 4.26 11.07 15.63
CA ILE A 109 4.08 12.30 14.85
C ILE A 109 4.02 11.97 13.35
N GLY A 110 5.03 11.28 12.83
CA GLY A 110 5.13 10.94 11.41
C GLY A 110 4.07 9.92 10.98
N GLY A 111 3.83 8.90 11.80
CA GLY A 111 2.73 7.94 11.57
C GLY A 111 1.38 8.62 11.68
N GLY A 112 1.16 9.49 12.68
CA GLY A 112 -0.07 10.27 12.81
C GLY A 112 -0.38 11.12 11.57
N ILE A 113 0.61 11.87 11.08
CA ILE A 113 0.50 12.65 9.83
C ILE A 113 0.22 11.74 8.63
N THR A 114 0.91 10.60 8.54
CA THR A 114 0.74 9.63 7.46
C THR A 114 -0.68 9.08 7.43
N PHE A 115 -1.20 8.64 8.57
CA PHE A 115 -2.58 8.12 8.67
C PHE A 115 -3.62 9.21 8.44
N LEU A 116 -3.42 10.43 8.93
CA LEU A 116 -4.32 11.56 8.64
C LEU A 116 -4.35 11.88 7.16
N SER A 117 -3.18 11.97 6.51
CA SER A 117 -3.11 12.24 5.07
C SER A 117 -3.83 11.15 4.26
N GLN A 118 -3.57 9.88 4.59
CA GLN A 118 -4.22 8.75 3.91
C GLN A 118 -5.74 8.73 4.13
N ASN A 119 -6.24 8.98 5.34
CA ASN A 119 -7.66 8.85 5.64
C ASN A 119 -8.47 10.11 5.30
N CYS A 120 -7.89 11.32 5.40
CA CYS A 120 -8.61 12.56 5.23
C CYS A 120 -8.48 13.16 3.81
N VAL A 121 -7.35 12.94 3.15
CA VAL A 121 -7.00 13.67 1.91
C VAL A 121 -6.85 12.76 0.71
N SER A 122 -6.52 11.48 0.91
CA SER A 122 -6.42 10.52 -0.20
C SER A 122 -7.76 10.36 -0.89
N GLN A 123 -7.76 10.56 -2.21
CA GLN A 123 -8.95 10.41 -3.04
C GLN A 123 -9.63 9.05 -2.84
N THR A 124 -8.86 7.98 -2.66
CA THR A 124 -9.39 6.64 -2.43
C THR A 124 -10.33 6.58 -1.23
N GLN A 125 -9.96 7.24 -0.13
CA GLN A 125 -10.75 7.19 1.09
C GLN A 125 -11.92 8.17 1.04
N VAL A 126 -11.68 9.39 0.53
CA VAL A 126 -12.74 10.39 0.35
C VAL A 126 -13.86 9.85 -0.52
N GLN A 127 -13.53 9.20 -1.64
CA GLN A 127 -14.54 8.60 -2.51
C GLN A 127 -15.33 7.50 -1.79
N ARG A 128 -14.67 6.62 -1.03
CA ARG A 128 -15.35 5.58 -0.25
C ARG A 128 -16.35 6.20 0.75
N TYR A 129 -15.98 7.29 1.43
CA TYR A 129 -16.92 7.97 2.34
C TYR A 129 -18.15 8.51 1.60
N LEU A 130 -17.98 9.05 0.39
CA LEU A 130 -19.07 9.58 -0.44
C LEU A 130 -19.99 8.48 -0.99
N THR A 131 -19.56 7.22 -1.03
CA THR A 131 -20.44 6.09 -1.38
C THR A 131 -21.34 5.62 -0.24
N VAL A 132 -21.07 6.06 0.99
CA VAL A 132 -21.85 5.69 2.17
C VAL A 132 -23.07 6.59 2.28
N LYS A 133 -24.21 6.00 2.66
CA LYS A 133 -25.51 6.69 2.71
C LYS A 133 -25.52 7.98 3.54
N ASP A 134 -24.89 7.96 4.73
CA ASP A 134 -24.96 9.05 5.70
C ASP A 134 -23.63 9.20 6.47
N LEU A 135 -23.35 10.43 6.95
CA LEU A 135 -22.14 10.77 7.70
C LEU A 135 -21.93 9.88 8.94
N LYS A 136 -23.02 9.49 9.62
CA LYS A 136 -22.96 8.61 10.80
C LYS A 136 -22.33 7.26 10.46
N ARG A 137 -22.70 6.67 9.32
CA ARG A 137 -22.17 5.39 8.84
C ARG A 137 -20.72 5.51 8.38
N ALA A 138 -20.37 6.62 7.72
CA ALA A 138 -18.97 6.89 7.37
C ALA A 138 -18.07 6.97 8.63
N ARG A 139 -18.55 7.63 9.70
CA ARG A 139 -17.84 7.67 10.99
C ARG A 139 -17.73 6.28 11.65
N GLN A 140 -18.78 5.47 11.57
CA GLN A 140 -18.74 4.10 12.08
C GLN A 140 -17.72 3.24 11.32
N ALA A 141 -17.62 3.38 10.00
CA ALA A 141 -16.63 2.69 9.19
C ALA A 141 -15.19 3.07 9.59
N LEU A 142 -14.94 4.36 9.85
CA LEU A 142 -13.65 4.84 10.37
C LEU A 142 -13.30 4.22 11.74
N TRP A 143 -14.26 4.16 12.66
CA TRP A 143 -14.03 3.53 13.96
C TRP A 143 -13.77 2.03 13.85
N LEU A 144 -14.43 1.35 12.91
CA LEU A 144 -14.21 -0.07 12.64
C LEU A 144 -12.83 -0.35 12.00
N GLN A 145 -12.32 0.60 11.21
CA GLN A 145 -11.00 0.49 10.59
C GLN A 145 -9.87 0.42 11.63
N PHE A 146 -9.99 1.12 12.77
CA PHE A 146 -8.96 1.18 13.81
C PHE A 146 -8.58 -0.19 14.40
N PRO A 147 -9.50 -1.01 14.96
CA PRO A 147 -9.13 -2.33 15.46
C PRO A 147 -8.62 -3.27 14.35
N ILE A 148 -9.13 -3.14 13.12
CA ILE A 148 -8.70 -3.95 11.98
C ILE A 148 -7.24 -3.65 11.63
N ILE A 149 -6.87 -2.37 11.51
CA ILE A 149 -5.50 -1.98 11.16
C ILE A 149 -4.52 -2.34 12.29
N VAL A 150 -4.94 -2.22 13.55
CA VAL A 150 -4.12 -2.64 14.70
C VAL A 150 -3.88 -4.15 14.66
N GLY A 151 -4.93 -4.95 14.47
CA GLY A 151 -4.82 -6.40 14.35
C GLY A 151 -3.92 -6.84 13.19
N LEU A 152 -4.05 -6.18 12.03
CA LEU A 152 -3.21 -6.44 10.86
C LEU A 152 -1.73 -6.16 11.15
N ASN A 153 -1.42 -5.01 11.75
CA ASN A 153 -0.04 -4.63 12.09
C ASN A 153 0.57 -5.59 13.12
N LEU A 154 -0.22 -6.05 14.11
CA LEU A 154 0.24 -7.05 15.07
C LEU A 154 0.56 -8.38 14.37
N CYS A 155 -0.30 -8.86 13.47
CA CYS A 155 -0.05 -10.09 12.72
C CYS A 155 1.22 -9.99 11.84
N THR A 156 1.42 -8.88 11.15
CA THR A 156 2.62 -8.67 10.33
C THR A 156 3.89 -8.56 11.18
N SER A 157 3.83 -7.88 12.33
CA SER A 157 4.96 -7.78 13.26
C SER A 157 5.33 -9.15 13.85
N LEU A 158 4.34 -9.93 14.29
CA LEU A 158 4.54 -11.31 14.75
C LEU A 158 5.13 -12.21 13.66
N SER A 159 4.66 -12.05 12.42
CA SER A 159 5.22 -12.76 11.27
C SER A 159 6.69 -12.39 11.04
N GLY A 160 7.06 -11.11 11.18
CA GLY A 160 8.45 -10.66 11.10
C GLY A 160 9.33 -11.26 12.20
N LEU A 161 8.83 -11.32 13.43
CA LEU A 161 9.55 -11.97 14.54
C LEU A 161 9.70 -13.48 14.34
N ALA A 162 8.67 -14.15 13.81
CA ALA A 162 8.71 -15.56 13.47
C ALA A 162 9.78 -15.87 12.40
N ILE A 163 9.81 -15.07 11.34
CA ILE A 163 10.83 -15.17 10.28
C ILE A 163 12.23 -14.97 10.88
N TYR A 164 12.40 -13.98 11.76
CA TYR A 164 13.67 -13.77 12.46
C TYR A 164 14.06 -14.97 13.31
N ALA A 165 13.13 -15.51 14.12
CA ALA A 165 13.38 -16.68 14.95
C ALA A 165 13.72 -17.94 14.15
N ARG A 166 13.29 -18.04 12.89
CA ARG A 166 13.65 -19.12 11.98
C ARG A 166 15.05 -18.98 11.40
N TYR A 167 15.48 -17.75 11.08
CA TYR A 167 16.68 -17.47 10.29
C TYR A 167 17.79 -16.73 11.04
N TYR A 168 17.69 -16.55 12.36
CA TYR A 168 18.70 -15.79 13.14
C TYR A 168 20.11 -16.40 13.04
N ASP A 169 20.22 -17.73 12.98
CA ASP A 169 21.50 -18.46 12.83
C ASP A 169 21.90 -18.75 11.38
N CYS A 170 20.97 -18.63 10.43
CA CYS A 170 21.19 -18.98 9.03
C CYS A 170 20.45 -17.97 8.15
N ASP A 171 21.09 -16.83 7.91
CA ASP A 171 20.52 -15.75 7.12
C ASP A 171 20.45 -16.14 5.63
N PRO A 172 19.24 -16.25 5.05
CA PRO A 172 19.06 -16.65 3.66
C PRO A 172 19.58 -15.59 2.67
N VAL A 173 19.73 -14.32 3.09
CA VAL A 173 20.36 -13.29 2.25
C VAL A 173 21.86 -13.55 2.15
N SER A 174 22.52 -13.76 3.30
CA SER A 174 23.97 -14.00 3.36
C SER A 174 24.39 -15.32 2.69
N ASN A 175 23.54 -16.35 2.75
CA ASN A 175 23.80 -17.64 2.08
C ASN A 175 23.40 -17.67 0.59
N GLY A 176 22.93 -16.54 0.04
CA GLY A 176 22.59 -16.42 -1.39
C GLY A 176 21.29 -17.12 -1.83
N SER A 177 20.49 -17.65 -0.90
CA SER A 177 19.18 -18.24 -1.20
C SER A 177 18.16 -17.21 -1.70
N ILE A 178 18.29 -15.96 -1.25
CA ILE A 178 17.51 -14.83 -1.74
C ILE A 178 18.41 -13.63 -2.06
N THR A 179 17.94 -12.78 -2.97
CA THR A 179 18.71 -11.61 -3.45
C THR A 179 18.33 -10.31 -2.74
N SER A 180 17.14 -10.26 -2.13
CA SER A 180 16.62 -9.06 -1.48
C SER A 180 15.86 -9.42 -0.21
N SER A 181 15.93 -8.55 0.80
CA SER A 181 15.12 -8.67 2.03
C SER A 181 13.62 -8.69 1.76
N ASP A 182 13.15 -8.11 0.64
CA ASP A 182 11.73 -8.13 0.27
C ASP A 182 11.24 -9.55 -0.12
N GLN A 183 12.16 -10.48 -0.43
CA GLN A 183 11.84 -11.89 -0.72
C GLN A 183 11.76 -12.76 0.53
N LEU A 184 12.12 -12.23 1.71
CA LEU A 184 12.26 -13.02 2.94
C LEU A 184 10.95 -13.66 3.38
N MET A 185 9.84 -12.91 3.35
CA MET A 185 8.53 -13.45 3.74
C MET A 185 8.01 -14.49 2.73
N PRO A 186 8.03 -14.25 1.40
CA PRO A 186 7.72 -15.30 0.43
C PRO A 186 8.58 -16.56 0.57
N HIS A 187 9.89 -16.39 0.75
CA HIS A 187 10.81 -17.50 0.95
C HIS A 187 10.47 -18.30 2.21
N TYR A 188 10.22 -17.62 3.33
CA TYR A 188 9.79 -18.26 4.57
C TYR A 188 8.55 -19.13 4.40
N VAL A 189 7.55 -18.62 3.67
CA VAL A 189 6.30 -19.36 3.44
C VAL A 189 6.57 -20.60 2.60
N VAL A 190 7.35 -20.49 1.52
CA VAL A 190 7.68 -21.65 0.67
C VAL A 190 8.48 -22.70 1.44
N ASP A 191 9.52 -22.27 2.16
CA ASP A 191 10.39 -23.14 2.96
C ASP A 191 9.61 -23.84 4.09
N SER A 192 8.81 -23.07 4.83
CA SER A 192 8.16 -23.57 6.05
C SER A 192 6.84 -24.30 5.78
N THR A 193 6.10 -23.91 4.74
CA THR A 193 4.74 -24.43 4.46
C THR A 193 4.61 -25.22 3.17
N GLY A 194 5.68 -25.35 2.37
CA GLY A 194 5.61 -26.01 1.06
C GLY A 194 5.18 -27.47 1.09
N HIS A 195 5.32 -28.15 2.24
CA HIS A 195 4.86 -29.52 2.45
C HIS A 195 3.35 -29.62 2.74
N ILE A 196 2.67 -28.52 3.07
CA ILE A 196 1.24 -28.49 3.38
C ILE A 196 0.47 -27.99 2.14
N PRO A 197 -0.33 -28.86 1.49
CA PRO A 197 -1.07 -28.45 0.31
C PRO A 197 -2.07 -27.34 0.65
N GLY A 198 -2.04 -26.27 -0.15
CA GLY A 198 -2.98 -25.14 -0.05
C GLY A 198 -2.50 -23.94 0.77
N LEU A 199 -1.56 -24.10 1.70
CA LEU A 199 -1.14 -23.00 2.59
C LEU A 199 -0.29 -21.94 1.87
N SER A 200 0.69 -22.38 1.07
CA SER A 200 1.45 -21.46 0.20
C SER A 200 0.57 -20.80 -0.86
N GLY A 201 -0.45 -21.52 -1.36
CA GLY A 201 -1.46 -20.97 -2.27
C GLY A 201 -2.33 -19.89 -1.62
N LEU A 202 -2.75 -20.10 -0.37
CA LEU A 202 -3.47 -19.11 0.43
C LEU A 202 -2.64 -17.84 0.62
N PHE A 203 -1.35 -17.97 0.91
CA PHE A 203 -0.44 -16.83 1.03
C PHE A 203 -0.34 -16.01 -0.27
N VAL A 204 -0.11 -16.68 -1.40
CA VAL A 204 -0.09 -16.02 -2.72
C VAL A 204 -1.43 -15.32 -2.98
N ALA A 205 -2.54 -16.03 -2.76
CA ALA A 205 -3.88 -15.46 -2.94
C ALA A 205 -4.13 -14.23 -2.05
N GLY A 206 -3.64 -14.22 -0.81
CA GLY A 206 -3.78 -13.11 0.12
C GLY A 206 -2.95 -11.88 -0.27
N ILE A 207 -1.67 -12.05 -0.62
CA ILE A 207 -0.83 -10.94 -1.09
C ILE A 207 -1.38 -10.36 -2.39
N PHE A 208 -1.81 -11.23 -3.31
CA PHE A 208 -2.47 -10.79 -4.55
C PHE A 208 -3.73 -10.00 -4.23
N SER A 209 -4.58 -10.51 -3.36
CA SER A 209 -5.81 -9.83 -2.96
C SER A 209 -5.55 -8.42 -2.41
N GLY A 210 -4.56 -8.26 -1.53
CA GLY A 210 -4.17 -6.94 -0.99
C GLY A 210 -3.65 -5.98 -2.07
N SER A 211 -2.78 -6.46 -2.96
CA SER A 211 -2.23 -5.64 -4.04
C SER A 211 -3.27 -5.29 -5.10
N LEU A 212 -4.13 -6.23 -5.52
CA LEU A 212 -5.20 -5.99 -6.49
C LEU A 212 -6.22 -4.98 -5.96
N SER A 213 -6.62 -5.09 -4.69
CA SER A 213 -7.53 -4.12 -4.04
C SER A 213 -6.95 -2.70 -4.04
N SER A 214 -5.65 -2.58 -3.76
CA SER A 214 -4.95 -1.29 -3.73
C SER A 214 -4.78 -0.70 -5.13
N LEU A 215 -4.42 -1.52 -6.11
CA LEU A 215 -4.19 -1.11 -7.49
C LEU A 215 -5.51 -0.72 -8.17
N SER A 216 -6.57 -1.49 -8.01
CA SER A 216 -7.89 -1.18 -8.57
C SER A 216 -8.46 0.13 -8.03
N SER A 217 -8.37 0.32 -6.71
CA SER A 217 -8.73 1.57 -6.05
C SER A 217 -7.94 2.77 -6.59
N SER A 218 -6.63 2.60 -6.79
CA SER A 218 -5.76 3.66 -7.31
C SER A 218 -6.08 4.04 -8.76
N LEU A 219 -6.35 3.04 -9.62
CA LEU A 219 -6.73 3.27 -11.02
C LEU A 219 -8.10 3.94 -11.14
N ASN A 220 -9.08 3.52 -10.34
CA ASN A 220 -10.39 4.17 -10.29
C ASN A 220 -10.28 5.64 -9.81
N CYS A 221 -9.46 5.90 -8.79
CA CYS A 221 -9.21 7.27 -8.32
C CYS A 221 -8.52 8.13 -9.39
N LEU A 222 -7.52 7.57 -10.07
CA LEU A 222 -6.84 8.24 -11.17
C LEU A 222 -7.82 8.62 -12.27
N ALA A 223 -8.64 7.67 -12.72
CA ALA A 223 -9.65 7.94 -13.74
C ALA A 223 -10.64 9.01 -13.30
N ALA A 224 -11.18 8.91 -12.07
CA ALA A 224 -12.12 9.90 -11.56
C ALA A 224 -11.52 11.31 -11.46
N VAL A 225 -10.31 11.45 -10.90
CA VAL A 225 -9.61 12.74 -10.78
C VAL A 225 -9.27 13.31 -12.15
N THR A 226 -8.75 12.50 -13.06
CA THR A 226 -8.44 12.97 -14.43
C THR A 226 -9.70 13.40 -15.18
N LEU A 227 -10.83 12.71 -14.98
CA LEU A 227 -12.08 13.09 -15.62
C LEU A 227 -12.67 14.38 -15.07
N GLU A 228 -12.82 14.47 -13.74
CA GLU A 228 -13.47 15.61 -13.09
C GLU A 228 -12.61 16.87 -13.13
N ASP A 229 -11.31 16.75 -12.86
CA ASP A 229 -10.45 17.91 -12.66
C ASP A 229 -9.79 18.41 -13.95
N TYR A 230 -9.63 17.54 -14.95
CA TYR A 230 -8.93 17.87 -16.20
C TYR A 230 -9.80 17.73 -17.44
N LEU A 231 -10.39 16.55 -17.66
CA LEU A 231 -11.09 16.27 -18.91
C LEU A 231 -12.37 17.11 -19.06
N LYS A 232 -13.26 17.12 -18.05
CA LYS A 232 -14.50 17.89 -18.10
C LYS A 232 -14.27 19.40 -18.27
N PRO A 233 -13.37 20.07 -17.51
CA PRO A 233 -13.10 21.48 -17.69
C PRO A 233 -12.49 21.81 -19.05
N VAL A 234 -11.54 21.00 -19.54
CA VAL A 234 -10.91 21.19 -20.85
C VAL A 234 -11.94 20.98 -21.97
N TYR A 235 -12.76 19.94 -21.88
CA TYR A 235 -13.81 19.66 -22.86
C TYR A 235 -14.80 20.82 -22.93
N HIS A 236 -15.32 21.28 -21.78
CA HIS A 236 -16.23 22.44 -21.74
C HIS A 236 -15.60 23.69 -22.34
N LYS A 237 -14.31 23.94 -22.09
CA LYS A 237 -13.60 25.09 -22.66
C LYS A 237 -13.44 25.01 -24.19
N LEU A 238 -13.29 23.80 -24.74
CA LEU A 238 -13.07 23.59 -26.18
C LEU A 238 -14.36 23.49 -26.98
N THR A 239 -15.39 22.84 -26.44
CA THR A 239 -16.63 22.52 -27.17
C THR A 239 -17.85 23.29 -26.67
N GLY A 240 -17.76 23.99 -25.53
CA GLY A 240 -18.90 24.70 -24.91
C GLY A 240 -20.02 23.78 -24.40
N SER A 241 -19.80 22.46 -24.38
CA SER A 241 -20.78 21.46 -23.96
C SER A 241 -20.19 20.50 -22.92
N HIS A 242 -21.03 19.73 -22.24
CA HIS A 242 -20.58 18.66 -21.36
C HIS A 242 -20.51 17.33 -22.14
N PRO A 243 -19.49 16.50 -21.89
CA PRO A 243 -19.39 15.19 -22.52
C PRO A 243 -20.56 14.29 -22.08
N THR A 244 -21.07 13.48 -22.99
CA THR A 244 -22.16 12.53 -22.71
C THR A 244 -21.68 11.42 -21.78
N ASP A 245 -22.60 10.79 -21.03
CA ASP A 245 -22.28 9.68 -20.11
C ASP A 245 -21.54 8.52 -20.79
N SER A 246 -21.85 8.22 -22.05
CA SER A 246 -21.15 7.21 -22.85
C SER A 246 -19.69 7.57 -23.10
N GLN A 247 -19.42 8.84 -23.41
CA GLN A 247 -18.08 9.36 -23.62
C GLN A 247 -17.28 9.37 -22.31
N LEU A 248 -17.90 9.81 -21.21
CA LEU A 248 -17.29 9.77 -19.88
C LEU A 248 -16.91 8.34 -19.46
N SER A 249 -17.79 7.36 -19.72
CA SER A 249 -17.50 5.96 -19.46
C SER A 249 -16.31 5.47 -20.29
N PHE A 250 -16.27 5.79 -21.58
CA PHE A 250 -15.15 5.44 -22.46
C PHE A 250 -13.83 6.05 -21.99
N TYR A 251 -13.81 7.35 -21.69
CA TYR A 251 -12.62 8.05 -21.21
C TYR A 251 -12.14 7.49 -19.86
N SER A 252 -13.05 7.18 -18.94
CA SER A 252 -12.72 6.55 -17.66
C SER A 252 -11.97 5.23 -17.85
N LYS A 253 -12.47 4.39 -18.74
CA LYS A 253 -11.85 3.11 -19.09
C LYS A 253 -10.49 3.30 -19.75
N ALA A 254 -10.39 4.23 -20.71
CA ALA A 254 -9.13 4.52 -21.39
C ALA A 254 -8.05 5.03 -20.42
N ILE A 255 -8.41 5.94 -19.50
CA ILE A 255 -7.49 6.46 -18.48
C ILE A 255 -7.07 5.35 -17.51
N SER A 256 -8.02 4.53 -17.05
CA SER A 256 -7.71 3.40 -16.16
C SER A 256 -6.76 2.40 -16.81
N PHE A 257 -7.00 2.07 -18.08
CA PHE A 257 -6.16 1.16 -18.86
C PHE A 257 -4.75 1.72 -19.07
N GLY A 258 -4.65 2.97 -19.53
CA GLY A 258 -3.36 3.65 -19.70
C GLY A 258 -2.59 3.79 -18.38
N GLY A 259 -3.29 4.15 -17.29
CA GLY A 259 -2.73 4.19 -15.95
C GLY A 259 -2.17 2.84 -15.50
N GLY A 260 -2.87 1.74 -15.80
CA GLY A 260 -2.41 0.38 -15.51
C GLY A 260 -1.14 0.01 -16.25
N ILE A 261 -1.04 0.34 -17.55
CA ILE A 261 0.19 0.13 -18.33
C ILE A 261 1.37 0.91 -17.72
N ILE A 262 1.15 2.17 -17.32
CA ILE A 262 2.19 2.97 -16.68
C ILE A 262 2.58 2.39 -15.31
N CYS A 263 1.62 1.89 -14.53
CA CYS A 263 1.89 1.19 -13.27
C CYS A 263 2.79 -0.05 -13.48
N ILE A 264 2.56 -0.83 -14.54
CA ILE A 264 3.43 -1.96 -14.91
C ILE A 264 4.85 -1.48 -15.19
N GLY A 265 5.00 -0.38 -15.94
CA GLY A 265 6.31 0.25 -16.17
C GLY A 265 7.02 0.63 -14.86
N PHE A 266 6.31 1.23 -13.91
CA PHE A 266 6.88 1.56 -12.59
C PHE A 266 7.19 0.32 -11.74
N ALA A 267 6.44 -0.78 -11.88
CA ALA A 267 6.75 -2.03 -11.20
C ALA A 267 8.08 -2.64 -11.69
N PHE A 268 8.44 -2.47 -12.96
CA PHE A 268 9.77 -2.81 -13.46
C PHE A 268 10.86 -1.92 -12.85
N LEU A 269 10.59 -0.62 -12.69
CA LEU A 269 11.53 0.30 -12.04
C LEU A 269 11.69 0.02 -10.54
N ALA A 270 10.65 -0.52 -9.88
CA ALA A 270 10.68 -0.90 -8.47
C ALA A 270 11.77 -1.94 -8.17
N GLN A 271 12.16 -2.75 -9.16
CA GLN A 271 13.24 -3.73 -9.04
C GLN A 271 14.61 -3.10 -8.72
N LEU A 272 14.79 -1.82 -9.08
CA LEU A 272 16.05 -1.09 -8.88
C LEU A 272 16.14 -0.44 -7.49
N LEU A 273 15.09 -0.56 -6.67
CA LEU A 273 15.03 0.04 -5.34
C LEU A 273 15.47 -0.98 -4.28
N GLY A 274 16.35 -0.57 -3.36
CA GLY A 274 16.89 -1.44 -2.30
C GLY A 274 15.93 -1.75 -1.14
N GLY A 275 14.65 -1.36 -1.23
CA GLY A 275 13.64 -1.64 -0.20
C GLY A 275 12.28 -1.05 -0.54
N VAL A 276 11.33 -1.91 -0.91
CA VAL A 276 10.03 -1.49 -1.46
C VAL A 276 9.16 -0.77 -0.43
N LEU A 277 9.17 -1.26 0.81
CA LEU A 277 8.42 -0.64 1.91
C LEU A 277 8.90 0.80 2.18
N GLN A 278 10.22 1.01 2.22
CA GLN A 278 10.78 2.34 2.45
C GLN A 278 10.44 3.28 1.29
N ALA A 279 10.59 2.83 0.05
CA ALA A 279 10.21 3.61 -1.12
C ALA A 279 8.73 4.02 -1.09
N ALA A 280 7.84 3.09 -0.70
CA ALA A 280 6.41 3.37 -0.58
C ALA A 280 6.12 4.42 0.50
N LEU A 281 6.71 4.29 1.69
CA LEU A 281 6.58 5.25 2.78
C LEU A 281 7.10 6.64 2.39
N THR A 282 8.23 6.71 1.69
CA THR A 282 8.79 7.97 1.19
C THR A 282 7.83 8.67 0.23
N VAL A 283 7.22 7.93 -0.71
CA VAL A 283 6.24 8.51 -1.65
C VAL A 283 5.02 9.05 -0.93
N ILE A 284 4.51 8.28 0.04
CA ILE A 284 3.37 8.70 0.87
C ILE A 284 3.73 9.96 1.66
N GLY A 285 4.91 10.03 2.26
CA GLY A 285 5.35 11.20 3.03
C GLY A 285 5.50 12.44 2.17
N ILE A 286 6.22 12.33 1.04
CA ILE A 286 6.52 13.43 0.12
C ILE A 286 5.25 14.06 -0.46
N LEU A 287 4.26 13.23 -0.83
CA LEU A 287 3.02 13.72 -1.45
C LEU A 287 1.95 14.02 -0.39
N GLY A 288 1.85 13.18 0.63
CA GLY A 288 0.78 13.23 1.61
C GLY A 288 0.89 14.38 2.60
N GLY A 289 2.11 14.71 3.04
CA GLY A 289 2.35 15.82 3.97
C GLY A 289 1.87 17.18 3.44
N PRO A 290 2.29 17.61 2.23
CA PRO A 290 1.87 18.88 1.64
C PRO A 290 0.37 18.97 1.39
N LEU A 291 -0.21 17.88 0.88
CA LEU A 291 -1.64 17.82 0.63
C LEU A 291 -2.42 17.96 1.94
N LEU A 292 -2.01 17.26 3.00
CA LEU A 292 -2.61 17.44 4.32
C LEU A 292 -2.45 18.88 4.82
N GLY A 293 -1.28 19.49 4.65
CA GLY A 293 -1.05 20.88 5.03
C GLY A 293 -2.00 21.87 4.32
N ILE A 294 -2.18 21.72 3.01
CA ILE A 294 -3.08 22.59 2.21
C ILE A 294 -4.54 22.40 2.65
N PHE A 295 -5.00 21.16 2.82
CA PHE A 295 -6.37 20.88 3.27
C PHE A 295 -6.62 21.42 4.68
N SER A 296 -5.67 21.21 5.60
CA SER A 296 -5.79 21.67 6.98
C SER A 296 -5.81 23.19 7.05
N LEU A 297 -4.95 23.87 6.27
CA LEU A 297 -4.93 25.32 6.17
C LEU A 297 -6.28 25.87 5.66
N GLY A 298 -6.83 25.26 4.61
CA GLY A 298 -8.12 25.67 4.04
C GLY A 298 -9.32 25.41 4.97
N MET A 299 -9.24 24.38 5.82
CA MET A 299 -10.29 24.07 6.80
C MET A 299 -10.20 24.95 8.05
N CYS A 300 -9.00 25.23 8.53
CA CYS A 300 -8.77 25.90 9.81
C CYS A 300 -8.61 27.42 9.71
N THR A 301 -8.46 27.97 8.51
CA THR A 301 -8.25 29.42 8.32
C THR A 301 -9.15 29.99 7.22
N ILE A 302 -9.72 31.16 7.49
CA ILE A 302 -10.54 31.91 6.52
C ILE A 302 -9.71 32.85 5.63
N ASN A 303 -8.44 33.08 5.99
CA ASN A 303 -7.55 34.05 5.34
C ASN A 303 -6.64 33.39 4.27
N ALA A 304 -6.70 32.08 4.10
CA ALA A 304 -5.91 31.38 3.09
C ALA A 304 -6.40 31.74 1.69
N ASN A 305 -5.47 32.15 0.82
CA ASN A 305 -5.75 32.45 -0.58
C ASN A 305 -5.02 31.45 -1.51
N GLN A 306 -5.40 31.43 -2.80
CA GLN A 306 -4.81 30.53 -3.81
C GLN A 306 -3.29 30.67 -3.92
N LYS A 307 -2.73 31.87 -3.67
CA LYS A 307 -1.28 32.12 -3.73
C LYS A 307 -0.54 31.48 -2.56
N VAL A 308 -1.12 31.49 -1.35
CA VAL A 308 -0.55 30.85 -0.15
C VAL A 308 -0.54 29.32 -0.29
N GLY A 309 -1.58 28.74 -0.90
CA GLY A 309 -1.59 27.30 -1.24
C GLY A 309 -0.47 26.92 -2.21
N LEU A 310 -0.25 27.73 -3.25
CA LEU A 310 0.83 27.55 -4.23
C LEU A 310 2.23 27.75 -3.62
N LEU A 311 2.38 28.70 -2.70
CA LEU A 311 3.65 28.92 -1.99
C LEU A 311 3.99 27.76 -1.07
N ASN A 312 3.03 27.22 -0.31
CA ASN A 312 3.25 26.04 0.55
C ASN A 312 3.71 24.83 -0.27
N GLY A 313 3.09 24.57 -1.43
CA GLY A 313 3.51 23.50 -2.33
C GLY A 313 4.95 23.69 -2.86
N LYS A 314 5.34 24.93 -3.20
CA LYS A 314 6.70 25.25 -3.67
C LYS A 314 7.76 25.16 -2.56
N TRP A 315 7.49 25.70 -1.37
CA TRP A 315 8.43 25.64 -0.25
C TRP A 315 8.71 24.22 0.21
N PHE A 316 7.69 23.36 0.21
CA PHE A 316 7.87 21.96 0.57
C PHE A 316 8.71 21.19 -0.45
N LEU A 317 8.51 21.45 -1.75
CA LEU A 317 9.33 20.84 -2.81
C LEU A 317 10.81 21.24 -2.68
N ILE A 318 11.10 22.49 -2.31
CA ILE A 318 12.46 22.99 -2.07
C ILE A 318 13.08 22.33 -0.83
N LEU A 319 12.29 22.13 0.24
CA LEU A 319 12.75 21.45 1.45
C LEU A 319 13.14 20.00 1.16
N ILE A 320 12.31 19.26 0.40
CA ILE A 320 12.60 17.87 0.00
C ILE A 320 13.90 17.78 -0.82
N LEU A 321 14.15 18.71 -1.72
CA LEU A 321 15.37 18.73 -2.54
C LEU A 321 16.64 19.06 -1.73
N ARG A 322 16.51 19.61 -0.52
CA ARG A 322 17.63 19.95 0.37
C ARG A 322 17.95 18.90 1.43
N VAL A 323 17.05 17.98 1.74
CA VAL A 323 17.24 16.94 2.78
C VAL A 323 17.86 15.67 2.18
N ARG A 324 18.77 15.81 1.21
CA ARG A 324 19.46 14.68 0.59
C ARG A 324 20.92 14.63 1.03
#